data_AF-E1F9I2-F1
#
_entry.id   AF-E1F9I2-F1
#
_cell.length_a   1.000
_cell.length_b   1.000
_cell.length_c   1.000
_cell.angle_alpha   90.00
_cell.angle_beta   90.00
_cell.angle_gamma   90.00
#
_symmetry.space_group_name_H-M   'P 1'
#
loop_
_entity.id
_entity.type
_entity.pdbx_description
1 polymer ?
#
loop_
_entity_poly.entity_id
_entity_poly.type
_entity_poly.pdbx_seq_one_letter_code
_entity_poly.pdbx_strand_id
1 'polypeptide(L)'
;MLVVLLLICINVLAKYSGRETCEPATGVCDGSLSKAGCATCTAAGSDQTCLSCTTSSHKIRPDEKGCIAACPEGVSTDVDGFCECKNGYQPSASGETCELDACNTPNCKACDNPKTDREVCTECNDGNYLTPTSQCVPDCTVISGYYGDADKKCKKCHDACTECIGAASNQCSACPAGMMLQYTNTNTPAYGGTCVDQCSVSATTEGCAECGARIGGTDYCSKCKGGQVSVDGVCAANTKRNVICTTLSDGVCSACTEGYFLFAGGCYKTGQQPGKQVCSNAVGGKCTKCASGIDVVDGDCSTRKCHESCETCTTANDPNACTTCNTGYYKPQKCWDKVQSVFRGARRVQAVHSVICQCVHVP
;
A
#
# COMPACT_ATOMS: atom_id res chain seq x y z
N MET A 1 15.41 -53.32 -42.03
CA MET A 1 16.73 -53.90 -42.35
C MET A 1 17.47 -52.94 -43.26
N LEU A 2 18.68 -52.61 -42.82
CA LEU A 2 19.79 -51.88 -43.45
C LEU A 2 19.55 -50.98 -44.68
N VAL A 3 19.83 -49.70 -44.40
CA VAL A 3 20.36 -48.64 -45.24
C VAL A 3 21.49 -49.14 -46.15
N VAL A 4 21.45 -48.74 -47.43
CA VAL A 4 22.59 -48.82 -48.35
C VAL A 4 22.78 -47.42 -48.98
N LEU A 5 24.06 -47.08 -49.18
CA LEU A 5 24.62 -45.94 -49.94
C LEU A 5 24.60 -44.59 -49.19
N LEU A 6 25.69 -43.80 -49.13
CA LEU A 6 26.95 -43.79 -49.88
C LEU A 6 27.96 -42.95 -49.08
N LEU A 7 29.00 -43.58 -48.51
CA LEU A 7 30.17 -42.90 -47.95
C LEU A 7 31.19 -42.70 -49.08
N ILE A 8 31.44 -41.44 -49.47
CA ILE A 8 32.58 -41.09 -50.32
C ILE A 8 33.67 -40.56 -49.40
N CYS A 9 34.56 -41.45 -48.97
CA CYS A 9 35.80 -41.09 -48.30
C CYS A 9 36.87 -40.77 -49.36
N ILE A 10 37.26 -39.50 -49.48
CA ILE A 10 38.47 -39.13 -50.21
C ILE A 10 39.66 -39.33 -49.26
N ASN A 11 40.54 -40.26 -49.64
CA ASN A 11 41.78 -40.57 -48.94
C ASN A 11 42.74 -39.38 -48.95
N VAL A 12 43.07 -38.85 -47.77
CA VAL A 12 44.31 -38.10 -47.56
C VAL A 12 45.11 -38.83 -46.49
N LEU A 13 46.22 -39.44 -46.94
CA LEU A 13 47.23 -40.07 -46.11
C LEU A 13 48.03 -39.00 -45.35
N ALA A 14 47.81 -38.87 -44.04
CA ALA A 14 48.81 -38.33 -43.13
C ALA A 14 48.60 -38.86 -41.70
N LYS A 15 49.63 -39.57 -41.21
CA LYS A 15 49.87 -39.96 -39.81
C LYS A 15 49.47 -38.84 -38.84
N TYR A 16 48.64 -39.11 -37.85
CA TYR A 16 48.84 -38.77 -36.43
C TYR A 16 47.69 -39.37 -35.60
N SER A 17 48.02 -40.05 -34.50
CA SER A 17 47.04 -40.48 -33.50
C SER A 17 46.40 -39.24 -32.86
N GLY A 18 45.13 -38.99 -33.19
CA GLY A 18 44.37 -37.88 -32.66
C GLY A 18 42.89 -38.23 -32.71
N ARG A 19 42.24 -38.14 -31.55
CA ARG A 19 40.79 -38.22 -31.35
C ARG A 19 40.07 -37.45 -32.46
N GLU A 20 39.25 -38.10 -33.28
CA GLU A 20 38.33 -37.42 -34.20
C GLU A 20 37.31 -36.67 -33.35
N THR A 21 37.62 -35.42 -33.01
CA THR A 21 36.61 -34.45 -32.62
C THR A 21 36.02 -33.91 -33.91
N CYS A 22 34.82 -34.38 -34.27
CA CYS A 22 34.00 -33.73 -35.28
C CYS A 22 33.76 -32.28 -34.84
N GLU A 23 34.43 -31.32 -35.46
CA GLU A 23 34.09 -29.92 -35.31
C GLU A 23 32.78 -29.69 -36.10
N PRO A 24 31.69 -29.22 -35.48
CA PRO A 24 30.44 -28.99 -36.20
C PRO A 24 30.65 -27.93 -37.28
N ALA A 25 30.18 -28.20 -38.50
CA ALA A 25 30.26 -27.24 -39.60
C ALA A 25 29.55 -25.94 -39.20
N THR A 26 30.31 -24.85 -39.09
CA THR A 26 29.79 -23.51 -38.85
C THR A 26 29.28 -22.92 -40.17
N GLY A 27 28.16 -22.19 -40.14
CA GLY A 27 27.60 -21.54 -41.34
C GLY A 27 26.62 -22.36 -42.17
N VAL A 28 26.33 -23.62 -41.81
CA VAL A 28 25.28 -24.43 -42.46
C VAL A 28 24.07 -24.54 -41.55
N CYS A 29 22.92 -24.05 -42.02
CA CYS A 29 21.66 -24.09 -41.27
C CYS A 29 20.97 -25.45 -41.39
N ASP A 30 20.34 -25.92 -40.31
CA ASP A 30 19.37 -27.02 -40.34
C ASP A 30 18.21 -26.69 -41.31
N GLY A 31 17.54 -27.72 -41.84
CA GLY A 31 16.42 -27.56 -42.75
C GLY A 31 15.28 -26.69 -42.19
N SER A 32 15.07 -26.72 -40.87
CA SER A 32 14.09 -25.87 -40.18
C SER A 32 14.47 -24.38 -40.21
N LEU A 33 15.72 -24.03 -39.89
CA LEU A 33 16.21 -22.63 -39.95
C LEU A 33 16.35 -22.13 -41.40
N SER A 34 16.75 -23.00 -42.32
CA SER A 34 16.82 -22.68 -43.76
C SER A 34 15.44 -22.31 -44.30
N LYS A 35 14.40 -23.06 -43.89
CA LYS A 35 13.01 -22.77 -44.25
C LYS A 35 12.49 -21.48 -43.59
N ALA A 36 13.00 -21.14 -42.41
CA ALA A 36 12.70 -19.90 -41.71
C ALA A 36 13.48 -18.68 -42.24
N GLY A 37 14.27 -18.83 -43.32
CA GLY A 37 14.91 -17.73 -44.04
C GLY A 37 16.34 -17.39 -43.60
N CYS A 38 16.99 -18.27 -42.81
CA CYS A 38 18.38 -18.09 -42.41
C CYS A 38 19.36 -18.47 -43.54
N ALA A 39 20.35 -17.61 -43.78
CA ALA A 39 21.44 -17.84 -44.73
C ALA A 39 22.65 -18.50 -44.08
N THR A 40 23.00 -18.07 -42.86
CA THR A 40 24.09 -18.66 -42.06
C THR A 40 23.64 -18.86 -40.63
N CYS A 41 24.12 -19.91 -39.98
CA CYS A 41 23.72 -20.29 -38.63
C CYS A 41 24.94 -20.64 -37.75
N THR A 42 24.73 -20.65 -36.43
CA THR A 42 25.70 -21.14 -35.44
C THR A 42 25.99 -22.64 -35.63
N ALA A 43 26.87 -23.20 -34.80
CA ALA A 43 27.24 -24.61 -34.90
C ALA A 43 26.00 -25.53 -34.93
N ALA A 44 26.01 -26.53 -35.82
CA ALA A 44 24.91 -27.46 -35.98
C ALA A 44 24.57 -28.18 -34.66
N GLY A 45 23.28 -28.23 -34.31
CA GLY A 45 22.77 -28.80 -33.07
C GLY A 45 21.32 -28.39 -32.80
N SER A 46 20.72 -28.87 -31.70
CA SER A 46 19.35 -28.53 -31.30
C SER A 46 19.15 -27.06 -30.95
N ASP A 47 20.23 -26.39 -30.56
CA ASP A 47 20.25 -24.99 -30.13
C ASP A 47 20.83 -24.07 -31.21
N GLN A 48 20.81 -24.52 -32.47
CA GLN A 48 21.28 -23.73 -33.58
C GLN A 48 20.43 -22.46 -33.76
N THR A 49 21.10 -21.33 -33.98
CA THR A 49 20.52 -20.00 -34.13
C THR A 49 20.97 -19.34 -35.43
N CYS A 50 20.19 -18.38 -35.90
CA CYS A 50 20.36 -17.64 -37.13
C CYS A 50 21.40 -16.52 -36.95
N LEU A 51 22.39 -16.46 -37.84
CA LEU A 51 23.43 -15.40 -37.84
C LEU A 51 23.20 -14.37 -38.96
N SER A 52 22.51 -14.75 -40.03
CA SER A 52 22.16 -13.83 -41.13
C SER A 52 20.94 -14.33 -41.90
N CYS A 53 20.29 -13.43 -42.62
CA CYS A 53 19.10 -13.71 -43.42
C CYS A 53 19.41 -13.83 -44.91
N THR A 54 18.69 -14.73 -45.60
CA THR A 54 18.80 -14.90 -47.06
C THR A 54 18.39 -13.63 -47.81
N THR A 55 17.41 -12.91 -47.28
CA THR A 55 17.01 -11.59 -47.76
C THR A 55 17.74 -10.54 -46.94
N SER A 56 18.55 -9.70 -47.57
CA SER A 56 19.35 -8.67 -46.90
C SER A 56 18.54 -7.57 -46.21
N SER A 57 17.26 -7.40 -46.57
CA SER A 57 16.35 -6.47 -45.89
C SER A 57 15.64 -7.06 -44.67
N HIS A 58 15.71 -8.38 -44.47
CA HIS A 58 15.11 -9.03 -43.30
C HIS A 58 16.02 -8.93 -42.08
N LYS A 59 15.40 -9.09 -40.92
CA LYS A 59 16.00 -9.06 -39.59
C LYS A 59 15.89 -10.43 -38.95
N ILE A 60 16.85 -10.79 -38.12
CA ILE A 60 16.80 -12.00 -37.32
C ILE A 60 15.71 -11.84 -36.27
N ARG A 61 14.88 -12.88 -36.12
CA ARG A 61 13.73 -12.92 -35.19
C ARG A 61 14.19 -12.82 -33.73
N PRO A 62 13.30 -12.37 -32.82
CA PRO A 62 13.60 -12.33 -31.39
C PRO A 62 13.98 -13.67 -30.76
N ASP A 63 13.47 -14.79 -31.28
CA ASP A 63 13.84 -16.14 -30.84
C ASP A 63 15.15 -16.66 -31.44
N GLU A 64 15.78 -15.88 -32.32
CA GLU A 64 16.96 -16.23 -33.12
C GLU A 64 16.79 -17.42 -34.08
N LYS A 65 15.57 -17.92 -34.32
CA LYS A 65 15.33 -19.14 -35.11
C LYS A 65 14.79 -18.90 -36.51
N GLY A 66 14.89 -17.67 -37.02
CA GLY A 66 14.48 -17.33 -38.37
C GLY A 66 14.64 -15.85 -38.68
N CYS A 67 14.05 -15.42 -39.80
CA CYS A 67 14.11 -14.05 -40.29
C CYS A 67 12.72 -13.45 -40.56
N ILE A 68 12.53 -12.18 -40.21
CA ILE A 68 11.30 -11.40 -40.37
C ILE A 68 11.56 -10.09 -41.12
N ALA A 69 10.54 -9.52 -41.77
CA ALA A 69 10.72 -8.35 -42.63
C ALA A 69 11.09 -7.06 -41.88
N ALA A 70 10.61 -6.90 -40.65
CA ALA A 70 10.88 -5.77 -39.77
C ALA A 70 10.71 -6.21 -38.31
N CYS A 71 11.38 -5.51 -37.38
CA CYS A 71 11.23 -5.82 -35.96
C CYS A 71 9.83 -5.44 -35.43
N PRO A 72 9.22 -6.27 -34.57
CA PRO A 72 7.93 -6.01 -33.94
C PRO A 72 8.03 -4.92 -32.86
N GLU A 73 6.88 -4.47 -32.34
CA GLU A 73 6.84 -3.63 -31.13
C GLU A 73 7.44 -4.39 -29.92
N GLY A 74 8.03 -3.65 -28.97
CA GLY A 74 8.65 -4.26 -27.78
C GLY A 74 10.14 -4.64 -27.93
N VAL A 75 10.80 -4.26 -29.03
CA VAL A 75 12.24 -4.48 -29.30
C VAL A 75 13.08 -3.27 -28.85
N SER A 76 14.22 -3.49 -28.20
CA SER A 76 15.06 -2.42 -27.59
C SER A 76 15.92 -1.71 -28.62
N THR A 77 16.54 -2.46 -29.52
CA THR A 77 17.45 -1.95 -30.53
C THR A 77 17.55 -2.92 -31.71
N ASP A 78 17.50 -2.38 -32.91
CA ASP A 78 17.77 -3.07 -34.17
C ASP A 78 19.30 -2.99 -34.41
N VAL A 79 20.09 -3.72 -33.62
CA VAL A 79 21.57 -3.72 -33.76
C VAL A 79 21.97 -4.76 -34.79
N ASP A 80 22.64 -4.33 -35.86
CA ASP A 80 23.21 -5.22 -36.88
C ASP A 80 22.23 -6.22 -37.52
N GLY A 81 20.94 -5.88 -37.57
CA GLY A 81 19.93 -6.72 -38.18
C GLY A 81 19.26 -7.73 -37.26
N PHE A 82 19.42 -7.59 -35.94
CA PHE A 82 18.85 -8.47 -34.92
C PHE A 82 17.72 -7.78 -34.14
N CYS A 83 16.57 -8.45 -34.00
CA CYS A 83 15.44 -7.94 -33.22
C CYS A 83 15.51 -8.42 -31.77
N GLU A 84 16.22 -7.70 -30.90
CA GLU A 84 16.30 -8.06 -29.48
C GLU A 84 15.09 -7.52 -28.68
N CYS A 85 14.38 -8.39 -27.96
CA CYS A 85 13.32 -7.93 -27.06
C CYS A 85 13.86 -6.96 -26.01
N LYS A 86 13.10 -5.90 -25.69
CA LYS A 86 13.40 -5.03 -24.55
C LYS A 86 13.53 -5.86 -23.29
N ASN A 87 14.35 -5.38 -22.36
CA ASN A 87 14.51 -6.04 -21.08
C ASN A 87 13.13 -6.27 -20.41
N GLY A 88 12.87 -7.53 -20.05
CA GLY A 88 11.59 -8.01 -19.51
C GLY A 88 10.49 -8.36 -20.54
N TYR A 89 10.79 -8.35 -21.83
CA TYR A 89 9.99 -9.01 -22.84
C TYR A 89 10.67 -10.30 -23.28
N GLN A 90 9.90 -11.34 -23.57
CA GLN A 90 10.39 -12.62 -24.09
C GLN A 90 9.84 -12.86 -25.50
N PRO A 91 10.56 -13.61 -26.36
CA PRO A 91 10.01 -14.05 -27.63
C PRO A 91 8.71 -14.83 -27.41
N SER A 92 7.71 -14.57 -28.24
CA SER A 92 6.45 -15.33 -28.23
C SER A 92 6.68 -16.80 -28.54
N ALA A 93 5.65 -17.62 -28.30
CA ALA A 93 5.71 -19.05 -28.65
C ALA A 93 5.95 -19.29 -30.15
N SER A 94 5.50 -18.36 -31.02
CA SER A 94 5.88 -18.42 -32.42
C SER A 94 7.34 -18.01 -32.59
N GLY A 95 7.79 -16.98 -31.87
CA GLY A 95 9.12 -16.39 -31.89
C GLY A 95 9.22 -15.15 -32.80
N GLU A 96 8.10 -14.72 -33.40
CA GLU A 96 8.05 -13.57 -34.32
C GLU A 96 7.82 -12.24 -33.61
N THR A 97 7.34 -12.28 -32.37
CA THR A 97 6.94 -11.12 -31.57
C THR A 97 7.62 -11.16 -30.20
N CYS A 98 7.67 -10.02 -29.52
CA CYS A 98 8.08 -9.92 -28.12
C CYS A 98 6.83 -9.79 -27.25
N GLU A 99 6.61 -10.72 -26.34
CA GLU A 99 5.51 -10.74 -25.38
C GLU A 99 6.03 -10.32 -23.99
N LEU A 100 5.17 -9.68 -23.20
CA LEU A 100 5.52 -9.23 -21.85
C LEU A 100 5.87 -10.44 -20.98
N ASP A 101 7.07 -10.48 -20.42
CA ASP A 101 7.38 -11.41 -19.34
C ASP A 101 6.75 -10.84 -18.06
N ALA A 102 6.07 -11.70 -17.28
CA ALA A 102 5.23 -11.26 -16.16
C ALA A 102 5.89 -10.18 -15.27
N CYS A 103 5.13 -9.14 -14.89
CA CYS A 103 5.62 -8.05 -14.03
C CYS A 103 6.10 -8.56 -12.66
N ASN A 104 7.15 -7.94 -12.12
CA ASN A 104 7.62 -8.20 -10.76
C ASN A 104 6.68 -7.62 -9.68
N THR A 105 6.02 -6.50 -10.00
CA THR A 105 5.15 -5.77 -9.08
C THR A 105 3.97 -6.64 -8.69
N PRO A 106 3.78 -6.93 -7.38
CA PRO A 106 2.67 -7.74 -6.94
C PRO A 106 1.32 -7.16 -7.38
N ASN A 107 0.44 -8.03 -7.86
CA ASN A 107 -0.89 -7.67 -8.39
C ASN A 107 -0.88 -6.73 -9.60
N CYS A 108 0.24 -6.59 -10.30
CA CYS A 108 0.31 -5.83 -11.54
C CYS A 108 -0.07 -6.70 -12.74
N LYS A 109 -1.04 -6.22 -13.54
CA LYS A 109 -1.54 -6.86 -14.75
C LYS A 109 -0.74 -6.44 -15.98
N ALA A 110 -0.44 -5.15 -16.08
CA ALA A 110 0.36 -4.58 -17.15
C ALA A 110 1.37 -3.58 -16.58
N CYS A 111 2.59 -3.60 -17.09
CA CYS A 111 3.68 -2.75 -16.65
C CYS A 111 4.57 -2.31 -17.82
N ASP A 112 5.20 -1.16 -17.64
CA ASP A 112 6.32 -0.71 -18.45
C ASP A 112 7.64 -1.17 -17.80
N ASN A 113 8.64 -1.49 -18.63
CA ASN A 113 9.95 -2.00 -18.20
C ASN A 113 9.85 -3.23 -17.25
N PRO A 114 9.10 -4.28 -17.63
CA PRO A 114 8.95 -5.50 -16.84
C PRO A 114 10.28 -6.05 -16.32
N LYS A 115 10.27 -6.60 -15.11
CA LYS A 115 11.42 -7.28 -14.48
C LYS A 115 12.68 -6.44 -14.30
N THR A 116 12.58 -5.11 -14.39
CA THR A 116 13.69 -4.18 -14.13
C THR A 116 13.52 -3.45 -12.79
N ASP A 117 14.58 -2.76 -12.35
CA ASP A 117 14.54 -1.82 -11.22
C ASP A 117 13.69 -0.57 -11.49
N ARG A 118 13.34 -0.32 -12.75
CA ARG A 118 12.52 0.79 -13.24
C ARG A 118 11.15 0.34 -13.73
N GLU A 119 10.69 -0.83 -13.29
CA GLU A 119 9.35 -1.32 -13.61
C GLU A 119 8.28 -0.35 -13.09
N VAL A 120 7.33 -0.01 -13.95
CA VAL A 120 6.21 0.88 -13.63
C VAL A 120 4.92 0.14 -13.92
N CYS A 121 4.15 -0.19 -12.89
CA CYS A 121 2.83 -0.75 -13.11
C CYS A 121 1.89 0.30 -13.73
N THR A 122 1.19 -0.08 -14.78
CA THR A 122 0.24 0.77 -15.53
C THR A 122 -1.20 0.29 -15.38
N GLU A 123 -1.41 -1.00 -15.10
CA GLU A 123 -2.73 -1.60 -14.82
C GLU A 123 -2.61 -2.65 -13.71
N CYS A 124 -3.50 -2.57 -12.72
CA CYS A 124 -3.57 -3.56 -11.65
C CYS A 124 -4.55 -4.70 -11.98
N ASN A 125 -4.35 -5.86 -11.34
CA ASN A 125 -5.32 -6.95 -11.36
C ASN A 125 -6.66 -6.50 -10.74
N ASP A 126 -7.75 -7.13 -11.19
CA ASP A 126 -9.08 -6.86 -10.69
C ASP A 126 -9.14 -6.89 -9.15
N GLY A 127 -9.86 -5.91 -8.58
CA GLY A 127 -9.96 -5.72 -7.13
C GLY A 127 -8.84 -4.88 -6.50
N ASN A 128 -7.84 -4.44 -7.27
CA ASN A 128 -6.79 -3.54 -6.80
C ASN A 128 -6.89 -2.15 -7.44
N TYR A 129 -6.21 -1.19 -6.83
CA TYR A 129 -6.11 0.20 -7.26
C TYR A 129 -4.65 0.57 -7.50
N LEU A 130 -4.41 1.31 -8.58
CA LEU A 130 -3.10 1.84 -8.92
C LEU A 130 -2.79 3.07 -8.06
N THR A 131 -1.70 3.01 -7.30
CA THR A 131 -1.21 4.11 -6.48
C THR A 131 -0.46 5.16 -7.32
N PRO A 132 -0.26 6.39 -6.82
CA PRO A 132 0.59 7.39 -7.47
C PRO A 132 2.06 6.96 -7.64
N THR A 133 2.49 5.95 -6.88
CA THR A 133 3.83 5.36 -6.95
C THR A 133 3.89 4.09 -7.82
N SER A 134 2.86 3.86 -8.64
CA SER A 134 2.76 2.72 -9.56
C SER A 134 2.82 1.36 -8.88
N GLN A 135 2.24 1.26 -7.69
CA GLN A 135 2.00 0.01 -6.97
C GLN A 135 0.51 -0.34 -7.01
N CYS A 136 0.18 -1.61 -6.74
CA CYS A 136 -1.19 -2.09 -6.69
C CYS A 136 -1.58 -2.44 -5.25
N VAL A 137 -2.61 -1.77 -4.73
CA VAL A 137 -3.15 -2.00 -3.37
C VAL A 137 -4.63 -2.33 -3.43
N PRO A 138 -5.14 -3.21 -2.54
CA PRO A 138 -6.57 -3.56 -2.51
C PRO A 138 -7.45 -2.42 -1.96
N ASP A 139 -6.87 -1.53 -1.16
CA ASP A 139 -7.55 -0.40 -0.54
C ASP A 139 -6.61 0.82 -0.54
N CYS A 140 -7.06 1.94 -1.11
CA CYS A 140 -6.27 3.17 -1.16
C CYS A 140 -6.14 3.88 0.19
N THR A 141 -6.98 3.56 1.18
CA THR A 141 -6.93 4.16 2.52
C THR A 141 -5.68 3.75 3.30
N VAL A 142 -4.94 2.74 2.84
CA VAL A 142 -3.58 2.43 3.33
C VAL A 142 -2.61 3.60 3.10
N ILE A 143 -2.92 4.47 2.14
CA ILE A 143 -2.23 5.74 1.92
C ILE A 143 -3.09 6.84 2.52
N SER A 144 -2.61 7.44 3.60
CA SER A 144 -3.32 8.52 4.29
C SER A 144 -3.67 9.66 3.31
N GLY A 145 -4.92 10.09 3.31
CA GLY A 145 -5.43 11.14 2.42
C GLY A 145 -5.72 10.69 0.99
N TYR A 146 -5.86 9.37 0.74
CA TYR A 146 -6.28 8.84 -0.56
C TYR A 146 -7.53 7.97 -0.45
N TYR A 147 -8.30 7.95 -1.53
CA TYR A 147 -9.47 7.09 -1.71
C TYR A 147 -9.38 6.36 -3.07
N GLY A 148 -10.05 5.22 -3.17
CA GLY A 148 -10.16 4.47 -4.42
C GLY A 148 -11.30 5.01 -5.27
N ASP A 149 -10.99 5.45 -6.49
CA ASP A 149 -11.99 5.98 -7.42
C ASP A 149 -12.47 4.92 -8.44
N ALA A 150 -13.54 5.24 -9.16
CA ALA A 150 -14.16 4.35 -10.15
C ALA A 150 -13.20 3.92 -11.28
N ASP A 151 -12.16 4.70 -11.56
CA ASP A 151 -11.13 4.42 -12.56
C ASP A 151 -10.02 3.47 -12.04
N LYS A 152 -10.21 2.84 -10.87
CA LYS A 152 -9.25 1.92 -10.24
C LYS A 152 -7.91 2.58 -9.92
N LYS A 153 -7.93 3.87 -9.60
CA LYS A 153 -6.75 4.61 -9.12
C LYS A 153 -6.97 5.15 -7.72
N CYS A 154 -5.89 5.27 -6.98
CA CYS A 154 -5.89 6.00 -5.72
C CYS A 154 -5.77 7.50 -6.00
N LYS A 155 -6.78 8.26 -5.60
CA LYS A 155 -6.81 9.72 -5.76
C LYS A 155 -6.73 10.42 -4.42
N LYS A 156 -6.05 11.55 -4.40
CA LYS A 156 -5.94 12.39 -3.20
C LYS A 156 -7.32 12.93 -2.83
N CYS A 157 -7.61 12.99 -1.54
CA CYS A 157 -8.77 13.66 -0.98
C CYS A 157 -8.76 15.16 -1.28
N HIS A 158 -9.94 15.79 -1.16
CA HIS A 158 -10.05 17.26 -1.14
C HIS A 158 -9.19 17.83 0.00
N ASP A 159 -8.54 18.98 -0.22
CA ASP A 159 -7.61 19.58 0.76
C ASP A 159 -8.28 20.01 2.08
N ALA A 160 -9.62 20.00 2.14
CA ALA A 160 -10.39 20.24 3.36
C ALA A 160 -10.50 18.99 4.26
N CYS A 161 -10.21 17.80 3.72
CA CYS A 161 -10.34 16.52 4.41
C CYS A 161 -8.95 15.94 4.72
N THR A 162 -8.80 15.30 5.89
CA THR A 162 -7.63 14.45 6.16
C THR A 162 -7.81 13.06 5.55
N GLU A 163 -9.02 12.52 5.69
CA GLU A 163 -9.45 11.28 5.04
C GLU A 163 -10.79 11.52 4.37
N CYS A 164 -11.05 10.78 3.30
CA CYS A 164 -12.27 10.92 2.53
C CYS A 164 -12.73 9.57 1.99
N ILE A 165 -13.97 9.54 1.56
CA ILE A 165 -14.55 8.42 0.80
C ILE A 165 -14.71 8.76 -0.69
N GLY A 166 -14.37 9.99 -1.08
CA GLY A 166 -14.63 10.55 -2.39
C GLY A 166 -13.97 11.92 -2.59
N ALA A 167 -14.09 12.46 -3.80
CA ALA A 167 -13.41 13.67 -4.23
C ALA A 167 -13.92 14.97 -3.57
N ALA A 168 -15.18 15.01 -3.15
CA ALA A 168 -15.84 16.25 -2.78
C ALA A 168 -15.52 16.69 -1.34
N SER A 169 -15.55 18.00 -1.08
CA SER A 169 -15.30 18.59 0.24
C SER A 169 -16.32 18.21 1.32
N ASN A 170 -17.46 17.63 0.93
CA ASN A 170 -18.50 17.11 1.81
C ASN A 170 -18.51 15.57 1.90
N GLN A 171 -17.44 14.92 1.42
CA GLN A 171 -17.21 13.48 1.48
C GLN A 171 -16.02 13.14 2.39
N CYS A 172 -15.74 13.98 3.38
CA CYS A 172 -14.70 13.71 4.37
C CYS A 172 -15.15 12.56 5.31
N SER A 173 -14.23 11.67 5.67
CA SER A 173 -14.38 10.66 6.72
C SER A 173 -13.57 10.99 7.98
N ALA A 174 -12.59 11.87 7.85
CA ALA A 174 -11.86 12.50 8.95
C ALA A 174 -11.43 13.93 8.56
N CYS A 175 -11.37 14.79 9.57
CA CYS A 175 -11.03 16.20 9.41
C CYS A 175 -9.64 16.52 9.97
N PRO A 176 -9.01 17.61 9.50
CA PRO A 176 -7.79 18.12 10.10
C PRO A 176 -7.99 18.47 11.58
N ALA A 177 -6.90 18.42 12.35
CA ALA A 177 -6.93 18.84 13.75
C ALA A 177 -7.44 20.29 13.87
N GLY A 178 -8.34 20.55 14.82
CA GLY A 178 -9.01 21.85 14.98
C GLY A 178 -10.30 21.99 14.15
N MET A 179 -10.70 20.97 13.42
CA MET A 179 -11.97 20.90 12.68
C MET A 179 -12.76 19.67 13.12
N MET A 180 -14.10 19.78 13.16
CA MET A 180 -15.00 18.66 13.44
C MET A 180 -15.68 18.15 12.17
N LEU A 181 -15.97 16.85 12.12
CA LEU A 181 -16.71 16.27 11.01
C LEU A 181 -18.22 16.42 11.24
N GLN A 182 -18.88 17.20 10.39
CA GLN A 182 -20.33 17.27 10.31
C GLN A 182 -20.82 16.35 9.19
N TYR A 183 -21.41 15.21 9.56
CA TYR A 183 -22.00 14.27 8.60
C TYR A 183 -23.08 14.94 7.75
N THR A 184 -23.05 14.70 6.45
CA THR A 184 -24.08 15.20 5.52
C THR A 184 -25.46 14.66 5.88
N ASN A 185 -25.51 13.40 6.33
CA ASN A 185 -26.69 12.78 6.91
C ASN A 185 -26.28 11.81 8.01
N THR A 186 -26.79 12.04 9.22
CA THR A 186 -26.46 11.26 10.43
C THR A 186 -26.97 9.81 10.39
N ASN A 187 -27.90 9.48 9.49
CA ASN A 187 -28.38 8.11 9.27
C ASN A 187 -27.55 7.36 8.23
N THR A 188 -26.73 8.06 7.46
CA THR A 188 -25.88 7.47 6.42
C THR A 188 -24.44 8.01 6.51
N PRO A 189 -23.74 7.77 7.63
CA PRO A 189 -22.39 8.28 7.87
C PRO A 189 -21.34 7.73 6.89
N ALA A 190 -21.67 6.63 6.21
CA ALA A 190 -20.86 6.04 5.15
C ALA A 190 -20.67 6.95 3.93
N TYR A 191 -21.49 8.01 3.76
CA TYR A 191 -21.31 9.03 2.72
C TYR A 191 -20.49 10.24 3.18
N GLY A 192 -19.90 10.17 4.38
CA GLY A 192 -19.01 11.20 4.90
C GLY A 192 -19.74 12.49 5.27
N GLY A 193 -18.97 13.57 5.34
CA GLY A 193 -19.45 14.86 5.78
C GLY A 193 -18.50 16.00 5.41
N THR A 194 -18.82 17.18 5.92
CA THR A 194 -18.03 18.39 5.74
C THR A 194 -17.26 18.68 7.01
N CYS A 195 -16.01 19.13 6.88
CA CYS A 195 -15.24 19.63 8.01
C CYS A 195 -15.67 21.06 8.34
N VAL A 196 -16.10 21.26 9.58
CA VAL A 196 -16.54 22.56 10.10
C VAL A 196 -15.70 22.96 11.31
N ASP A 197 -15.83 24.21 11.74
CA ASP A 197 -15.12 24.71 12.90
C ASP A 197 -15.36 23.82 14.13
N GLN A 198 -14.30 23.60 14.91
CA GLN A 198 -14.40 22.92 16.20
C GLN A 198 -15.32 23.65 17.18
N CYS A 199 -15.53 23.04 18.35
CA CYS A 199 -16.42 23.58 19.37
C CYS A 199 -16.15 25.05 19.69
N SER A 200 -17.24 25.82 19.76
CA SER A 200 -17.25 27.17 20.29
C SER A 200 -18.33 27.29 21.36
N VAL A 201 -18.05 28.08 22.40
CA VAL A 201 -19.03 28.35 23.45
C VAL A 201 -20.14 29.24 22.88
N SER A 202 -21.36 28.75 22.94
CA SER A 202 -22.54 29.45 22.44
C SER A 202 -22.86 30.67 23.31
N ALA A 203 -23.18 31.80 22.70
CA ALA A 203 -23.68 32.99 23.39
C ALA A 203 -25.19 32.91 23.70
N THR A 204 -25.90 31.95 23.11
CA THR A 204 -27.36 31.82 23.27
C THR A 204 -27.76 30.99 24.49
N THR A 205 -29.07 30.85 24.71
CA THR A 205 -29.67 30.00 25.74
C THR A 205 -29.55 28.50 25.42
N GLU A 206 -29.27 28.15 24.17
CA GLU A 206 -28.98 26.80 23.68
C GLU A 206 -27.56 26.71 23.10
N GLY A 207 -27.09 25.50 22.85
CA GLY A 207 -25.76 25.21 22.32
C GLY A 207 -24.73 24.91 23.41
N CYS A 208 -23.46 24.94 23.02
CA CYS A 208 -22.39 24.53 23.92
C CYS A 208 -22.13 25.56 25.03
N ALA A 209 -22.05 25.09 26.27
CA ALA A 209 -21.62 25.88 27.42
C ALA A 209 -20.10 25.78 27.63
N GLU A 210 -19.50 24.64 27.35
CA GLU A 210 -18.07 24.38 27.60
C GLU A 210 -17.50 23.41 26.57
N CYS A 211 -16.38 23.79 25.97
CA CYS A 211 -15.61 22.96 25.06
C CYS A 211 -14.51 22.22 25.84
N GLY A 212 -14.90 21.20 26.61
CA GLY A 212 -13.98 20.44 27.49
C GLY A 212 -13.58 19.06 26.97
N ALA A 213 -14.10 18.62 25.81
CA ALA A 213 -13.77 17.31 25.25
C ALA A 213 -12.78 17.47 24.09
N ARG A 214 -11.50 17.12 24.29
CA ARG A 214 -10.47 17.21 23.24
C ARG A 214 -10.14 15.84 22.66
N ILE A 215 -10.47 15.60 21.39
CA ILE A 215 -10.30 14.32 20.69
C ILE A 215 -9.57 14.58 19.36
N GLY A 216 -8.46 13.88 19.09
CA GLY A 216 -7.72 14.02 17.83
C GLY A 216 -7.17 15.43 17.58
N GLY A 217 -6.97 16.24 18.63
CA GLY A 217 -6.56 17.64 18.51
C GLY A 217 -7.69 18.63 18.20
N THR A 218 -8.94 18.16 18.08
CA THR A 218 -10.14 18.98 17.89
C THR A 218 -10.91 19.08 19.20
N ASP A 219 -11.40 20.29 19.51
CA ASP A 219 -12.25 20.53 20.68
C ASP A 219 -13.73 20.27 20.36
N TYR A 220 -14.41 19.60 21.29
CA TYR A 220 -15.80 19.18 21.24
C TYR A 220 -16.53 19.64 22.51
N CYS A 221 -17.85 19.74 22.43
CA CYS A 221 -18.66 20.17 23.55
C CYS A 221 -18.72 19.11 24.65
N SER A 222 -18.43 19.50 25.90
CA SER A 222 -18.55 18.64 27.10
C SER A 222 -19.77 18.98 27.95
N LYS A 223 -20.28 20.20 27.84
CA LYS A 223 -21.43 20.71 28.61
C LYS A 223 -22.36 21.53 27.73
N CYS A 224 -23.65 21.24 27.75
CA CYS A 224 -24.65 21.91 26.92
C CYS A 224 -25.61 22.81 27.73
N LYS A 225 -26.16 23.84 27.07
CA LYS A 225 -27.20 24.71 27.65
C LYS A 225 -28.60 24.21 27.29
N GLY A 226 -29.63 24.84 27.87
CA GLY A 226 -31.02 24.63 27.45
C GLY A 226 -31.56 23.21 27.68
N GLY A 227 -30.98 22.43 28.60
CA GLY A 227 -31.36 21.03 28.83
C GLY A 227 -30.95 20.09 27.68
N GLN A 228 -30.10 20.55 26.76
CA GLN A 228 -29.49 19.72 25.73
C GLN A 228 -28.40 18.82 26.34
N VAL A 229 -27.95 17.85 25.55
CA VAL A 229 -26.85 16.96 25.90
C VAL A 229 -25.82 16.88 24.77
N SER A 230 -24.55 16.69 25.13
CA SER A 230 -23.49 16.49 24.15
C SER A 230 -23.59 15.07 23.56
N VAL A 231 -23.80 15.01 22.26
CA VAL A 231 -23.86 13.78 21.46
C VAL A 231 -22.80 13.90 20.37
N ASP A 232 -21.80 13.01 20.40
CA ASP A 232 -20.65 13.07 19.50
C ASP A 232 -19.98 14.47 19.48
N GLY A 233 -20.01 15.16 20.63
CA GLY A 233 -19.41 16.48 20.79
C GLY A 233 -20.27 17.67 20.37
N VAL A 234 -21.51 17.45 19.94
CA VAL A 234 -22.46 18.49 19.53
C VAL A 234 -23.69 18.47 20.44
N CYS A 235 -24.18 19.64 20.85
CA CYS A 235 -25.38 19.72 21.68
C CYS A 235 -26.64 19.38 20.90
N ALA A 236 -27.39 18.39 21.41
CA ALA A 236 -28.65 17.92 20.83
C ALA A 236 -29.73 17.76 21.91
N ALA A 237 -30.99 17.69 21.48
CA ALA A 237 -32.12 17.50 22.38
C ALA A 237 -32.11 16.09 23.00
N ASN A 238 -32.32 15.99 24.32
CA ASN A 238 -32.43 14.71 25.04
C ASN A 238 -33.90 14.39 25.37
N THR A 239 -34.68 14.02 24.35
CA THR A 239 -36.13 13.84 24.51
C THR A 239 -36.49 12.47 25.07
N LYS A 240 -37.67 12.34 25.71
CA LYS A 240 -38.17 11.04 26.22
C LYS A 240 -38.28 9.94 25.15
N ARG A 241 -38.45 10.31 23.87
CA ARG A 241 -38.56 9.36 22.74
C ARG A 241 -37.20 8.98 22.14
N ASN A 242 -36.14 9.69 22.50
CA ASN A 242 -34.78 9.45 22.05
C ASN A 242 -33.81 9.86 23.17
N VAL A 243 -33.84 9.08 24.25
CA VAL A 243 -32.97 9.31 25.41
C VAL A 243 -31.59 8.78 25.08
N ILE A 244 -30.62 9.68 24.94
CA ILE A 244 -29.22 9.34 24.71
C ILE A 244 -28.45 9.36 26.03
N CYS A 245 -28.78 10.32 26.89
CA CYS A 245 -28.22 10.45 28.21
C CYS A 245 -29.28 10.11 29.27
N THR A 246 -29.00 9.08 30.06
CA THR A 246 -29.92 8.57 31.09
C THR A 246 -29.78 9.34 32.41
N THR A 247 -28.61 9.94 32.65
CA THR A 247 -28.34 10.79 33.82
C THR A 247 -27.75 12.12 33.38
N LEU A 248 -28.59 13.16 33.31
CA LEU A 248 -28.22 14.51 32.90
C LEU A 248 -28.25 15.45 34.10
N SER A 249 -27.16 16.17 34.35
CA SER A 249 -27.08 17.19 35.40
C SER A 249 -26.35 18.42 34.88
N ASP A 250 -26.99 19.59 34.95
CA ASP A 250 -26.42 20.86 34.51
C ASP A 250 -25.80 20.81 33.10
N GLY A 251 -26.44 20.10 32.16
CA GLY A 251 -25.94 19.97 30.78
C GLY A 251 -24.78 19.00 30.57
N VAL A 252 -24.35 18.30 31.62
CA VAL A 252 -23.32 17.26 31.58
C VAL A 252 -23.98 15.89 31.74
N CYS A 253 -23.62 14.96 30.85
CA CYS A 253 -24.07 13.57 30.95
C CYS A 253 -23.13 12.75 31.83
N SER A 254 -23.68 11.85 32.65
CA SER A 254 -22.92 10.89 33.47
C SER A 254 -23.28 9.43 33.22
N ALA A 255 -24.28 9.14 32.39
CA ALA A 255 -24.60 7.79 31.94
C ALA A 255 -25.30 7.86 30.57
N CYS A 256 -24.86 7.00 29.64
CA CYS A 256 -25.38 6.95 28.29
C CYS A 256 -26.21 5.68 28.06
N THR A 257 -27.16 5.77 27.12
CA THR A 257 -27.91 4.62 26.63
C THR A 257 -26.98 3.67 25.84
N GLU A 258 -27.40 2.41 25.68
CA GLU A 258 -26.73 1.43 24.83
C GLU A 258 -26.49 1.96 23.40
N GLY A 259 -25.35 1.58 22.82
CA GLY A 259 -24.86 2.11 21.53
C GLY A 259 -24.02 3.38 21.65
N TYR A 260 -23.97 4.00 22.83
CA TYR A 260 -23.06 5.11 23.15
C TYR A 260 -22.14 4.73 24.31
N PHE A 261 -21.02 5.43 24.43
CA PHE A 261 -20.17 5.43 25.62
C PHE A 261 -20.00 6.83 26.18
N LEU A 262 -19.85 6.90 27.50
CA LEU A 262 -19.57 8.13 28.21
C LEU A 262 -18.11 8.55 27.99
N PHE A 263 -17.89 9.80 27.60
CA PHE A 263 -16.57 10.41 27.55
C PHE A 263 -16.68 11.91 27.79
N ALA A 264 -15.83 12.47 28.67
CA ALA A 264 -15.75 13.92 28.91
C ALA A 264 -17.11 14.65 29.04
N GLY A 265 -18.09 14.05 29.74
CA GLY A 265 -19.40 14.65 29.97
C GLY A 265 -20.42 14.52 28.82
N GLY A 266 -20.09 13.82 27.73
CA GLY A 266 -20.97 13.56 26.60
C GLY A 266 -21.09 12.08 26.25
N CYS A 267 -22.00 11.77 25.32
CA CYS A 267 -22.23 10.42 24.80
C CYS A 267 -21.72 10.30 23.37
N TYR A 268 -20.85 9.32 23.12
CA TYR A 268 -20.13 9.15 21.86
C TYR A 268 -20.35 7.76 21.28
N LYS A 269 -20.31 7.63 19.95
CA LYS A 269 -20.43 6.34 19.26
C LYS A 269 -19.07 5.78 18.84
N THR A 270 -18.90 4.46 18.91
CA THR A 270 -17.65 3.79 18.50
C THR A 270 -17.51 3.66 16.98
N GLY A 271 -18.62 3.71 16.23
CA GLY A 271 -18.63 3.52 14.77
C GLY A 271 -18.44 4.78 13.93
N GLN A 272 -18.33 5.96 14.55
CA GLN A 272 -18.27 7.24 13.83
C GLN A 272 -17.39 8.27 14.54
N GLN A 273 -16.98 9.31 13.81
CA GLN A 273 -16.27 10.43 14.40
C GLN A 273 -17.18 11.21 15.35
N PRO A 274 -16.63 11.76 16.45
CA PRO A 274 -15.26 11.62 16.92
C PRO A 274 -15.03 10.37 17.79
N GLY A 275 -16.09 9.70 18.24
CA GLY A 275 -16.01 8.64 19.24
C GLY A 275 -15.16 7.44 18.81
N LYS A 276 -15.09 7.11 17.52
CA LYS A 276 -14.24 6.04 16.98
C LYS A 276 -12.74 6.24 17.25
N GLN A 277 -12.30 7.48 17.48
CA GLN A 277 -10.90 7.79 17.85
C GLN A 277 -10.60 7.53 19.32
N VAL A 278 -11.63 7.42 20.16
CA VAL A 278 -11.48 7.21 21.60
C VAL A 278 -11.68 5.75 21.95
N CYS A 279 -12.73 5.15 21.41
CA CYS A 279 -13.20 3.84 21.84
C CYS A 279 -13.51 2.93 20.64
N SER A 280 -12.92 1.74 20.63
CA SER A 280 -13.17 0.72 19.61
C SER A 280 -14.29 -0.25 19.99
N ASN A 281 -14.55 -0.42 21.29
CA ASN A 281 -15.65 -1.26 21.78
C ASN A 281 -16.25 -0.68 23.07
N ALA A 282 -17.58 -0.65 23.15
CA ALA A 282 -18.32 -0.13 24.28
C ALA A 282 -19.47 -1.06 24.67
N VAL A 283 -19.69 -1.21 25.98
CA VAL A 283 -20.77 -2.03 26.55
C VAL A 283 -21.38 -1.28 27.73
N GLY A 284 -22.71 -1.27 27.82
CA GLY A 284 -23.42 -0.69 28.96
C GLY A 284 -23.12 0.80 29.19
N GLY A 285 -22.94 1.58 28.13
CA GLY A 285 -22.67 3.02 28.24
C GLY A 285 -21.21 3.37 28.55
N LYS A 286 -20.29 2.40 28.59
CA LYS A 286 -18.87 2.61 28.92
C LYS A 286 -17.96 2.04 27.85
N CYS A 287 -16.80 2.67 27.67
CA CYS A 287 -15.77 2.09 26.81
C CYS A 287 -15.17 0.84 27.48
N THR A 288 -14.96 -0.22 26.72
CA THR A 288 -14.31 -1.46 27.17
C THR A 288 -12.99 -1.72 26.46
N LYS A 289 -12.76 -1.06 25.32
CA LYS A 289 -11.47 -1.09 24.61
C LYS A 289 -11.17 0.26 23.97
N CYS A 290 -10.04 0.87 24.33
CA CYS A 290 -9.60 2.12 23.72
C CYS A 290 -9.21 1.92 22.25
N ALA A 291 -9.45 2.94 21.42
CA ALA A 291 -9.05 2.91 20.02
C ALA A 291 -7.52 2.89 19.86
N SER A 292 -6.78 3.45 20.83
CA SER A 292 -5.32 3.42 20.89
C SER A 292 -4.72 2.04 21.15
N GLY A 293 -5.53 1.03 21.51
CA GLY A 293 -5.07 -0.32 21.86
C GLY A 293 -4.70 -0.53 23.33
N ILE A 294 -4.66 0.53 24.15
CA ILE A 294 -4.40 0.43 25.59
C ILE A 294 -5.64 -0.09 26.33
N ASP A 295 -5.42 -0.81 27.42
CA ASP A 295 -6.48 -1.23 28.35
C ASP A 295 -7.19 -0.02 28.99
N VAL A 296 -8.51 -0.14 29.08
CA VAL A 296 -9.38 0.86 29.70
C VAL A 296 -9.15 0.91 31.21
N VAL A 297 -9.20 2.12 31.78
CA VAL A 297 -9.21 2.32 33.24
C VAL A 297 -10.57 2.90 33.63
N ASP A 298 -11.35 2.17 34.43
CA ASP A 298 -12.68 2.58 34.94
C ASP A 298 -13.71 3.01 33.88
N GLY A 299 -13.56 2.53 32.64
CA GLY A 299 -14.43 2.90 31.51
C GLY A 299 -13.94 4.12 30.72
N ASP A 300 -12.77 4.68 31.06
CA ASP A 300 -12.20 5.87 30.45
C ASP A 300 -10.87 5.60 29.74
N CYS A 301 -10.73 6.18 28.55
CA CYS A 301 -9.54 6.14 27.70
C CYS A 301 -8.75 7.46 27.71
N SER A 302 -9.25 8.50 28.39
CA SER A 302 -8.63 9.82 28.42
C SER A 302 -7.38 9.88 29.29
N THR A 303 -7.30 9.02 30.31
CA THR A 303 -6.27 9.03 31.35
C THR A 303 -4.95 8.40 30.91
N ARG A 304 -4.97 7.59 29.85
CA ARG A 304 -3.81 6.89 29.29
C ARG A 304 -3.73 7.14 27.79
N LYS A 305 -2.65 7.80 27.37
CA LYS A 305 -2.37 8.08 25.96
C LYS A 305 -1.10 7.36 25.53
N CYS A 306 -1.01 7.02 24.26
CA CYS A 306 0.24 6.58 23.69
C CYS A 306 1.26 7.73 23.65
N HIS A 307 2.54 7.39 23.49
CA HIS A 307 3.56 8.39 23.21
C HIS A 307 3.21 9.16 21.94
N GLU A 308 3.61 10.43 21.83
CA GLU A 308 3.25 11.33 20.71
C GLU A 308 3.64 10.81 19.31
N SER A 309 4.60 9.90 19.23
CA SER A 309 5.03 9.25 17.99
C SER A 309 4.21 8.00 17.63
N CYS A 310 3.45 7.44 18.57
CA CYS A 310 2.65 6.24 18.37
C CYS A 310 1.19 6.62 18.05
N GLU A 311 0.61 5.94 17.07
CA GLU A 311 -0.84 5.99 16.84
C GLU A 311 -1.56 4.97 17.74
N THR A 312 -1.05 3.74 17.78
CA THR A 312 -1.49 2.70 18.71
C THR A 312 -0.31 2.16 19.52
N CYS A 313 -0.57 1.67 20.73
CA CYS A 313 0.47 1.17 21.61
C CYS A 313 -0.05 0.12 22.62
N THR A 314 0.87 -0.69 23.15
CA THR A 314 0.58 -1.66 24.23
C THR A 314 0.74 -1.06 25.62
N THR A 315 1.56 -0.02 25.77
CA THR A 315 1.85 0.65 27.05
C THR A 315 1.72 2.15 26.89
N ALA A 316 1.02 2.78 27.83
CA ALA A 316 0.80 4.22 27.83
C ALA A 316 2.12 4.98 27.96
N ASN A 317 2.25 6.05 27.17
CA ASN A 317 3.38 6.97 27.16
C ASN A 317 4.78 6.32 27.00
N ASP A 318 4.85 5.10 26.45
CA ASP A 318 6.13 4.44 26.13
C ASP A 318 6.39 4.48 24.62
N PRO A 319 7.41 5.22 24.15
CA PRO A 319 7.76 5.27 22.73
C PRO A 319 8.18 3.91 22.16
N ASN A 320 8.59 2.95 22.99
CA ASN A 320 8.99 1.61 22.56
C ASN A 320 7.80 0.64 22.42
N ALA A 321 6.66 1.02 22.98
CA ALA A 321 5.47 0.19 23.00
C ALA A 321 4.53 0.46 21.81
N CYS A 322 4.96 1.23 20.81
CA CYS A 322 4.14 1.53 19.63
C CYS A 322 3.85 0.25 18.83
N THR A 323 2.58 0.00 18.54
CA THR A 323 2.13 -1.01 17.57
C THR A 323 2.02 -0.42 16.18
N THR A 324 1.50 0.80 16.05
CA THR A 324 1.52 1.61 14.82
C THR A 324 2.06 3.01 15.11
N CYS A 325 2.57 3.67 14.07
CA CYS A 325 3.18 4.99 14.15
C CYS A 325 2.25 6.05 13.60
N ASN A 326 2.29 7.25 14.18
CA ASN A 326 1.57 8.39 13.62
C ASN A 326 2.08 8.73 12.22
N THR A 327 1.24 9.39 11.42
CA THR A 327 1.62 9.88 10.09
C THR A 327 2.91 10.71 10.17
N GLY A 328 3.83 10.48 9.22
CA GLY A 328 5.16 11.09 9.23
C GLY A 328 6.18 10.35 10.09
N TYR A 329 5.80 9.23 10.73
CA TYR A 329 6.72 8.32 11.41
C TYR A 329 6.66 6.93 10.80
N TYR A 330 7.78 6.20 10.84
CA TYR A 330 7.86 4.81 10.40
C TYR A 330 8.46 3.93 11.50
N LYS A 331 8.04 2.66 11.53
CA LYS A 331 8.64 1.65 12.39
C LYS A 331 9.80 0.98 11.65
N PRO A 332 11.06 1.13 12.09
CA PRO A 332 12.18 0.49 11.42
C PRO A 332 12.05 -1.03 11.48
N GLN A 333 12.39 -1.72 10.40
CA GLN A 333 12.35 -3.20 10.31
C GLN A 333 13.29 -3.87 11.33
N LYS A 334 14.36 -3.18 11.73
CA LYS A 334 15.28 -3.62 12.77
C LYS A 334 15.21 -2.64 13.93
N CYS A 335 14.82 -3.14 15.08
CA CYS A 335 14.88 -2.39 16.32
C CYS A 335 16.33 -2.20 16.75
N TRP A 336 16.65 -1.06 17.37
CA TRP A 336 18.01 -0.69 17.72
C TRP A 336 18.42 -1.34 19.04
N ASP A 337 19.59 -1.97 19.10
CA ASP A 337 20.17 -2.40 20.37
C ASP A 337 20.80 -1.20 21.10
N LYS A 338 20.16 -0.74 22.17
CA LYS A 338 20.78 0.23 23.07
C LYS A 338 21.53 -0.53 24.14
N VAL A 339 22.87 -0.42 24.11
CA VAL A 339 23.74 -0.92 25.19
C VAL A 339 23.81 0.14 26.28
N GLN A 340 23.01 0.00 27.34
CA GLN A 340 23.18 0.83 28.54
C GLN A 340 24.29 0.26 29.42
N SER A 341 25.23 1.12 29.80
CA SER A 341 26.32 0.78 30.72
C SER A 341 25.91 1.15 32.14
N VAL A 342 25.75 0.15 33.01
CA VAL A 342 25.49 0.36 34.44
C VAL A 342 26.82 0.50 35.17
N PHE A 343 27.03 1.65 35.82
CA PHE A 343 28.22 1.92 36.63
C PHE A 343 27.86 1.85 38.13
N ARG A 344 28.65 1.13 38.92
CA ARG A 344 28.67 1.27 40.40
C ARG A 344 30.04 1.81 40.78
N GLY A 345 30.12 3.10 41.09
CA GLY A 345 31.40 3.80 41.21
C GLY A 345 32.16 3.83 39.88
N ALA A 346 33.49 3.70 39.93
CA ALA A 346 34.37 3.78 38.74
C ALA A 346 34.43 2.48 37.89
N ARG A 347 33.63 1.45 38.20
CA ARG A 347 33.62 0.19 37.44
C ARG A 347 32.31 0.01 36.70
N ARG A 348 32.41 -0.36 35.42
CA ARG A 348 31.28 -0.81 34.59
C ARG A 348 30.90 -2.23 35.02
N VAL A 349 29.67 -2.41 35.52
CA VAL A 349 29.23 -3.66 36.16
C VAL A 349 28.40 -4.54 35.22
N GLN A 350 27.65 -3.94 34.29
CA GLN A 350 26.80 -4.71 33.36
C GLN A 350 26.49 -3.91 32.07
N ALA A 351 26.39 -4.62 30.95
CA ALA A 351 25.83 -4.13 29.70
C ALA A 351 24.38 -4.63 29.60
N VAL A 352 23.41 -3.73 29.70
CA VAL A 352 22.00 -4.05 29.47
C VAL A 352 21.74 -3.84 27.98
N HIS A 353 21.32 -4.90 27.29
CA HIS A 353 20.81 -4.79 25.92
C HIS A 353 19.31 -4.51 26.00
N SER A 354 18.90 -3.36 25.49
CA SER A 354 17.48 -3.04 25.31
C SER A 354 17.22 -2.83 23.83
N VAL A 355 16.33 -3.65 23.26
CA VAL A 355 15.88 -3.54 21.88
C VAL A 355 14.84 -2.41 21.80
N ILE A 356 15.13 -1.35 21.05
CA ILE A 356 14.32 -0.13 20.92
C ILE A 356 13.61 -0.15 19.57
N CYS A 357 12.29 -0.34 19.60
CA CYS A 357 11.43 -0.40 18.41
C CYS A 357 10.59 0.89 18.25
N GLN A 358 11.22 2.06 18.41
CA GLN A 358 10.53 3.34 18.39
C GLN A 358 10.13 3.75 16.97
N CYS A 359 9.01 4.48 16.87
CA CYS A 359 8.63 5.18 15.65
C CYS A 359 9.60 6.34 15.39
N VAL A 360 10.20 6.37 14.20
CA VAL A 360 11.19 7.39 13.80
C VAL A 360 10.57 8.33 12.79
N HIS A 361 10.81 9.63 12.93
CA HIS A 361 10.27 10.65 12.03
C HIS A 361 10.91 10.53 10.64
N VAL A 362 10.09 10.59 9.58
CA VAL A 362 10.54 10.77 8.20
C VAL A 362 10.86 12.25 8.02
N PRO A 363 12.12 12.62 7.74
CA PRO A 363 12.55 14.01 7.62
C PRO A 363 11.96 14.74 6.42
#